data_AF-A0A951H7D5-F1
#
_entry.id   AF-A0A951H7D5-F1
#
_cell.length_a   1.000
_cell.length_b   1.000
_cell.length_c   1.000
_cell.angle_alpha   90.00
_cell.angle_beta   90.00
_cell.angle_gamma   90.00
#
_symmetry.space_group_name_H-M   'P 1'
#
loop_
_entity.id
_entity.type
_entity.pdbx_description
1 polymer ?
#
loop_
_entity_poly.entity_id
_entity_poly.type
_entity_poly.pdbx_seq_one_letter_code
_entity_poly.pdbx_strand_id
1 'polypeptide(L)'
;MNEATVAAVAPQPATAVIEDAAGESRASDKSQQFPKHDTLKIKDWWEALAQARQFVWKLEDLRDPKVASLRGINRGKLAALRRNAGATTGTSRGVAWVADWLHEVPVGQHEQFFLIATLFDLNRKPPIMRDFGETMRRVKENASDSFERRFLVLLDAQFDLIYDALDGTRSGGGELTYRLDQMVKLAASKEVGVNWPVLLADLCCWELPGKPVQKKWARNFYAPRLAPDDDLSAVSLLSSDPA
;
A
#
# COMPACT_ATOMS: atom_id res chain seq x y z
N MET A 1 -15.22 -58.93 39.21
CA MET A 1 -16.64 -58.52 39.15
C MET A 1 -16.87 -57.83 37.81
N ASN A 2 -17.51 -58.57 36.90
CA ASN A 2 -18.16 -58.28 35.59
C ASN A 2 -17.58 -57.15 34.72
N GLU A 3 -17.03 -57.37 33.51
CA GLU A 3 -17.56 -57.97 32.25
C GLU A 3 -18.82 -57.30 31.64
N ALA A 4 -18.58 -56.71 30.46
CA ALA A 4 -19.31 -56.84 29.18
C ALA A 4 -20.50 -55.91 28.81
N THR A 5 -20.53 -55.63 27.48
CA THR A 5 -21.69 -55.43 26.57
C THR A 5 -22.02 -53.96 26.21
N VAL A 6 -21.62 -53.41 25.03
CA VAL A 6 -22.10 -53.56 23.63
C VAL A 6 -23.47 -52.90 23.34
N ALA A 7 -23.50 -51.97 22.37
CA ALA A 7 -24.52 -51.71 21.30
C ALA A 7 -24.47 -50.21 20.90
N ALA A 8 -24.04 -49.75 19.72
CA ALA A 8 -24.48 -50.03 18.34
C ALA A 8 -25.98 -49.80 18.12
N VAL A 9 -26.37 -48.59 17.66
CA VAL A 9 -27.69 -48.32 17.08
C VAL A 9 -27.55 -47.42 15.85
N ALA A 10 -27.96 -47.97 14.72
CA ALA A 10 -28.40 -47.34 13.48
C ALA A 10 -29.49 -48.26 12.88
N PRO A 11 -30.28 -47.90 11.85
CA PRO A 11 -31.03 -46.67 11.60
C PRO A 11 -32.52 -46.94 11.18
N GLN A 12 -33.30 -45.87 10.90
CA GLN A 12 -34.52 -45.77 10.04
C GLN A 12 -35.89 -46.30 10.56
N PRO A 13 -37.09 -45.90 10.00
CA PRO A 13 -37.36 -45.32 8.67
C PRO A 13 -38.35 -44.13 8.57
N ALA A 14 -38.48 -43.68 7.32
CA ALA A 14 -39.26 -42.57 6.77
C ALA A 14 -40.79 -42.70 6.85
N THR A 15 -41.48 -41.56 6.73
CA THR A 15 -42.80 -41.51 6.07
C THR A 15 -42.91 -40.22 5.28
N ALA A 16 -43.05 -40.37 3.97
CA ALA A 16 -43.38 -39.32 3.02
C ALA A 16 -44.89 -39.07 3.00
N VAL A 17 -45.30 -37.81 2.85
CA VAL A 17 -46.59 -37.46 2.25
C VAL A 17 -46.31 -36.41 1.18
N ILE A 18 -46.71 -36.77 -0.03
CA ILE A 18 -46.69 -35.98 -1.26
C ILE A 18 -48.08 -35.33 -1.36
N GLU A 19 -48.13 -34.01 -1.59
CA GLU A 19 -49.23 -33.41 -2.33
C GLU A 19 -48.67 -32.42 -3.36
N ASP A 20 -49.23 -32.56 -4.55
CA ASP A 20 -48.81 -32.05 -5.84
C ASP A 20 -49.75 -30.89 -6.21
N ALA A 21 -49.21 -29.76 -6.68
CA ALA A 21 -49.99 -28.76 -7.39
C ALA A 21 -49.07 -27.93 -8.31
N ALA A 22 -49.20 -28.25 -9.58
CA ALA A 22 -48.58 -27.63 -10.73
C ALA A 22 -48.74 -26.10 -10.82
N GLY A 23 -47.68 -25.47 -11.34
CA GLY A 23 -47.81 -24.53 -12.45
C GLY A 23 -47.97 -23.06 -12.08
N GLU A 24 -46.88 -22.30 -12.17
CA GLU A 24 -46.86 -21.12 -13.03
C GLU A 24 -45.43 -20.66 -13.34
N SER A 25 -45.13 -20.67 -14.63
CA SER A 25 -43.93 -20.13 -15.24
C SER A 25 -43.98 -18.60 -15.19
N ARG A 26 -42.96 -17.98 -14.59
CA ARG A 26 -42.58 -16.61 -14.93
C ARG A 26 -41.06 -16.45 -14.81
N ALA A 27 -40.38 -16.83 -15.88
CA ALA A 27 -39.15 -16.18 -16.26
C ALA A 27 -39.44 -14.68 -16.44
N SER A 28 -38.73 -13.84 -15.69
CA SER A 28 -37.97 -12.72 -16.25
C SER A 28 -37.44 -11.82 -15.15
N ASP A 29 -36.15 -11.57 -15.28
CA ASP A 29 -35.52 -10.29 -14.97
C ASP A 29 -35.43 -9.88 -13.51
N LYS A 30 -34.51 -10.55 -12.82
CA LYS A 30 -33.66 -9.83 -11.87
C LYS A 30 -32.26 -9.86 -12.45
N SER A 31 -31.97 -8.94 -13.36
CA SER A 31 -30.62 -8.44 -13.56
C SER A 31 -30.01 -8.17 -12.19
N GLN A 32 -29.23 -9.13 -11.68
CA GLN A 32 -28.43 -8.96 -10.48
C GLN A 32 -27.47 -7.83 -10.78
N GLN A 33 -27.87 -6.65 -10.32
CA GLN A 33 -27.10 -5.44 -10.41
C GLN A 33 -25.93 -5.61 -9.45
N PHE A 34 -24.81 -6.11 -10.00
CA PHE A 34 -23.52 -6.10 -9.32
C PHE A 34 -23.28 -4.68 -8.79
N PRO A 35 -22.89 -4.51 -7.50
CA PRO A 35 -22.69 -3.18 -6.94
C PRO A 35 -21.60 -2.46 -7.74
N LYS A 36 -21.98 -1.37 -8.40
CA LYS A 36 -21.10 -0.43 -9.10
C LYS A 36 -20.30 0.38 -8.07
N HIS A 37 -19.40 -0.23 -7.33
CA HIS A 37 -18.54 0.47 -6.38
C HIS A 37 -17.15 -0.16 -6.33
N ASP A 38 -16.27 0.22 -7.26
CA ASP A 38 -14.82 0.16 -6.98
C ASP A 38 -13.99 0.99 -7.98
N THR A 39 -14.45 2.19 -8.31
CA THR A 39 -13.51 3.23 -8.72
C THR A 39 -13.02 3.87 -7.44
N LEU A 40 -11.76 3.60 -7.06
CA LEU A 40 -10.92 4.61 -6.39
C LEU A 40 -11.40 5.95 -6.93
N LYS A 41 -11.90 6.89 -6.10
CA LYS A 41 -12.29 8.19 -6.64
C LYS A 41 -11.02 8.75 -7.25
N ILE A 42 -10.92 8.64 -8.57
CA ILE A 42 -9.67 8.83 -9.32
C ILE A 42 -9.08 10.21 -8.98
N LYS A 43 -9.98 11.17 -8.74
CA LYS A 43 -9.70 12.51 -8.22
C LYS A 43 -8.92 12.50 -6.90
N ASP A 44 -9.38 11.78 -5.88
CA ASP A 44 -8.77 11.75 -4.55
C ASP A 44 -7.31 11.24 -4.62
N TRP A 45 -7.04 10.25 -5.49
CA TRP A 45 -5.68 9.73 -5.67
C TRP A 45 -4.77 10.66 -6.45
N TRP A 46 -5.26 11.36 -7.47
CA TRP A 46 -4.45 12.35 -8.20
C TRP A 46 -4.11 13.56 -7.34
N GLU A 47 -5.05 14.01 -6.51
CA GLU A 47 -4.81 15.09 -5.53
C GLU A 47 -3.76 14.65 -4.50
N ALA A 48 -3.90 13.44 -3.94
CA ALA A 48 -2.90 12.87 -3.06
C ALA A 48 -1.52 12.75 -3.74
N LEU A 49 -1.47 12.31 -5.00
CA LEU A 49 -0.21 12.20 -5.75
C LEU A 49 0.44 13.57 -6.01
N ALA A 50 -0.34 14.60 -6.32
CA ALA A 50 0.18 15.95 -6.52
C ALA A 50 0.84 16.48 -5.24
N GLN A 51 0.15 16.36 -4.10
CA GLN A 51 0.69 16.73 -2.78
C GLN A 51 1.92 15.88 -2.43
N ALA A 52 1.85 14.57 -2.66
CA ALA A 52 2.96 13.66 -2.39
C ALA A 52 4.22 14.02 -3.19
N ARG A 53 4.08 14.42 -4.46
CA ARG A 53 5.21 14.87 -5.30
C ARG A 53 5.85 16.13 -4.73
N GLN A 54 5.05 17.11 -4.34
CA GLN A 54 5.54 18.35 -3.75
C GLN A 54 6.29 18.07 -2.44
N PHE A 55 5.73 17.21 -1.58
CA PHE A 55 6.35 16.84 -0.31
C PHE A 55 7.65 16.06 -0.48
N VAL A 56 7.67 15.05 -1.36
CA VAL A 56 8.88 14.28 -1.66
C VAL A 56 9.95 15.16 -2.29
N TRP A 57 9.58 16.14 -3.10
CA TRP A 57 10.55 17.11 -3.63
C TRP A 57 11.26 17.90 -2.53
N LYS A 58 10.54 18.31 -1.46
CA LYS A 58 11.17 18.92 -0.27
C LYS A 58 12.16 17.95 0.41
N LEU A 59 11.86 16.66 0.46
CA LEU A 59 12.76 15.64 1.01
C LEU A 59 14.00 15.40 0.14
N GLU A 60 13.85 15.41 -1.19
CA GLU A 60 14.99 15.32 -2.11
C GLU A 60 15.89 16.56 -2.00
N ASP A 61 15.34 17.76 -1.82
CA ASP A 61 16.10 18.98 -1.53
C ASP A 61 16.95 18.86 -0.25
N LEU A 62 16.47 18.12 0.78
CA LEU A 62 17.29 17.81 1.97
C LEU A 62 18.41 16.82 1.69
N ARG A 63 18.19 15.91 0.73
CA ARG A 63 19.13 14.84 0.38
C ARG A 63 20.26 15.38 -0.50
N ASP A 64 19.97 16.34 -1.39
CA ASP A 64 20.98 16.95 -2.25
C ASP A 64 21.94 17.82 -1.41
N PRO A 65 23.23 17.46 -1.31
CA PRO A 65 24.19 18.18 -0.48
C PRO A 65 24.49 19.61 -0.97
N LYS A 66 24.31 19.88 -2.27
CA LYS A 66 24.50 21.21 -2.87
C LYS A 66 23.30 22.09 -2.54
N VAL A 67 22.08 21.59 -2.76
CA VAL A 67 20.85 22.33 -2.43
C VAL A 67 20.77 22.59 -0.93
N ALA A 68 21.07 21.58 -0.10
CA ALA A 68 21.12 21.74 1.34
C ALA A 68 22.13 22.80 1.77
N SER A 69 23.32 22.85 1.14
CA SER A 69 24.31 23.89 1.44
C SER A 69 23.85 25.28 1.02
N LEU A 70 23.28 25.42 -0.18
CA LEU A 70 22.81 26.70 -0.73
C LEU A 70 21.65 27.29 0.09
N ARG A 71 20.78 26.44 0.61
CA ARG A 71 19.62 26.84 1.43
C ARG A 71 19.93 26.87 2.93
N GLY A 72 21.18 26.63 3.35
CA GLY A 72 21.56 26.59 4.77
C GLY A 72 20.89 25.46 5.56
N ILE A 73 20.46 24.39 4.90
CA ILE A 73 19.71 23.29 5.51
C ILE A 73 20.66 22.31 6.23
N ASN A 74 20.35 22.04 7.50
CA ASN A 74 21.09 21.09 8.32
C ASN A 74 20.89 19.64 7.83
N ARG A 75 21.97 19.02 7.34
CA ARG A 75 22.00 17.61 6.88
C ARG A 75 21.60 16.60 7.95
N GLY A 76 21.70 16.97 9.22
CA GLY A 76 21.22 16.18 10.35
C GLY A 76 19.70 15.96 10.37
N LYS A 77 18.92 16.74 9.60
CA LYS A 77 17.46 16.62 9.51
C LYS A 77 17.01 15.24 9.00
N LEU A 78 17.60 14.74 7.91
CA LEU A 78 17.27 13.39 7.39
C LEU A 78 17.71 12.30 8.36
N ALA A 79 18.86 12.47 9.02
CA ALA A 79 19.30 11.52 10.05
C ALA A 79 18.35 11.51 11.26
N ALA A 80 17.81 12.66 11.66
CA ALA A 80 16.80 12.76 12.71
C ALA A 80 15.48 12.10 12.29
N LEU A 81 15.01 12.34 11.07
CA LEU A 81 13.83 11.65 10.50
C LEU A 81 14.00 10.13 10.51
N ARG A 82 15.13 9.63 10.00
CA ARG A 82 15.43 8.20 9.94
C ARG A 82 15.42 7.52 11.31
N ARG A 83 15.85 8.21 12.37
CA ARG A 83 15.81 7.69 13.75
C ARG A 83 14.40 7.54 14.29
N ASN A 84 13.44 8.24 13.71
CA ASN A 84 12.02 8.17 14.06
C ASN A 84 11.24 7.21 13.15
N ALA A 85 11.92 6.35 12.36
CA ALA A 85 11.24 5.34 11.55
C ALA A 85 10.35 4.44 12.43
N GLY A 86 9.06 4.40 12.11
CA GLY A 86 8.06 3.66 12.87
C GLY A 86 7.40 4.44 14.02
N ALA A 87 7.84 5.67 14.30
CA ALA A 87 7.17 6.56 15.25
C ALA A 87 6.02 7.32 14.59
N THR A 88 5.11 7.82 15.41
CA THR A 88 4.03 8.74 15.00
C THR A 88 4.50 10.17 15.22
N THR A 89 3.76 11.15 14.69
CA THR A 89 4.07 12.57 14.92
C THR A 89 4.16 12.89 16.42
N GLY A 90 3.22 12.38 17.22
CA GLY A 90 3.13 12.64 18.67
C GLY A 90 4.21 11.96 19.53
N THR A 91 4.84 10.88 19.05
CA THR A 91 5.89 10.18 19.79
C THR A 91 7.31 10.51 19.32
N SER A 92 7.42 11.25 18.21
CA SER A 92 8.69 11.56 17.59
C SER A 92 9.53 12.58 18.38
N ARG A 93 10.86 12.53 18.21
CA ARG A 93 11.80 13.43 18.88
C ARG A 93 12.77 14.08 17.91
N GLY A 94 13.05 15.36 18.12
CA GLY A 94 14.04 16.12 17.34
C GLY A 94 13.62 16.43 15.89
N VAL A 95 12.34 16.27 15.57
CA VAL A 95 11.77 16.46 14.23
C VAL A 95 10.55 17.39 14.22
N ALA A 96 10.37 18.20 15.27
CA ALA A 96 9.26 19.15 15.38
C ALA A 96 9.14 20.12 14.19
N TRP A 97 10.27 20.44 13.54
CA TRP A 97 10.32 21.26 12.32
C TRP A 97 9.55 20.65 11.14
N VAL A 98 9.22 19.35 11.17
CA VAL A 98 8.40 18.71 10.13
C VAL A 98 6.95 19.17 10.21
N ALA A 99 6.48 19.66 11.37
CA ALA A 99 5.15 20.26 11.51
C ALA A 99 4.95 21.43 10.54
N ASP A 100 6.01 22.20 10.27
CA ASP A 100 6.01 23.27 9.27
C ASP A 100 5.87 22.75 7.84
N TRP A 101 5.92 21.45 7.57
CA TRP A 101 5.61 20.90 6.24
C TRP A 101 4.24 20.24 6.21
N LEU A 102 3.78 19.74 7.36
CA LEU A 102 2.49 19.09 7.51
C LEU A 102 1.33 20.09 7.48
N HIS A 103 1.54 21.37 7.82
CA HIS A 103 0.47 22.39 7.75
C HIS A 103 -0.08 22.61 6.33
N GLU A 104 0.68 22.26 5.28
CA GLU A 104 0.25 22.34 3.88
C GLU A 104 -0.60 21.12 3.45
N VAL A 105 -0.78 20.14 4.34
CA VAL A 105 -1.40 18.84 4.08
C VAL A 105 -2.65 18.69 4.95
N PRO A 106 -3.72 18.03 4.46
CA PRO A 106 -4.88 17.72 5.28
C PRO A 106 -4.49 16.99 6.57
N VAL A 107 -5.06 17.42 7.70
CA VAL A 107 -4.76 16.89 9.06
C VAL A 107 -4.89 15.37 9.13
N GLY A 108 -5.92 14.81 8.49
CA GLY A 108 -6.13 13.35 8.44
C GLY A 108 -5.02 12.56 7.74
N GLN A 109 -4.12 13.22 7.00
CA GLN A 109 -3.03 12.60 6.24
C GLN A 109 -1.64 12.84 6.87
N HIS A 110 -1.56 13.57 8.00
CA HIS A 110 -0.28 13.97 8.59
C HIS A 110 0.63 12.79 8.92
N GLU A 111 0.06 11.69 9.42
CA GLU A 111 0.82 10.51 9.80
C GLU A 111 1.39 9.75 8.60
N GLN A 112 0.69 9.73 7.46
CA GLN A 112 1.17 9.11 6.22
C GLN A 112 2.35 9.89 5.65
N PHE A 113 2.25 11.22 5.64
CA PHE A 113 3.34 12.10 5.22
C PHE A 113 4.55 11.98 6.16
N PHE A 114 4.30 11.98 7.48
CA PHE A 114 5.34 11.79 8.48
C PHE A 114 6.02 10.43 8.35
N LEU A 115 5.24 9.35 8.18
CA LEU A 115 5.76 8.00 7.94
C LEU A 115 6.71 8.00 6.73
N ILE A 116 6.30 8.57 5.60
CA ILE A 116 7.16 8.64 4.42
C ILE A 116 8.42 9.46 4.67
N ALA A 117 8.34 10.59 5.38
CA ALA A 117 9.52 11.37 5.75
C ALA A 117 10.54 10.55 6.56
N THR A 118 10.07 9.71 7.49
CA THR A 118 10.95 8.86 8.31
C THR A 118 11.52 7.67 7.55
N LEU A 119 10.78 7.11 6.59
CA LEU A 119 11.22 5.99 5.76
C LEU A 119 12.11 6.41 4.59
N PHE A 120 11.97 7.63 4.12
CA PHE A 120 12.60 8.12 2.89
C PHE A 120 14.12 7.91 2.87
N ASP A 121 14.81 8.19 3.98
CA ASP A 121 16.27 8.04 4.05
C ASP A 121 16.75 6.60 4.23
N LEU A 122 15.85 5.65 4.46
CA LEU A 122 16.18 4.22 4.54
C LEU A 122 16.45 3.61 3.16
N ASN A 123 15.83 4.15 2.10
CA ASN A 123 16.04 3.70 0.73
C ASN A 123 16.43 4.87 -0.19
N ARG A 124 17.73 4.92 -0.52
CA ARG A 124 18.33 5.91 -1.41
C ARG A 124 18.55 5.38 -2.84
N LYS A 125 17.97 4.23 -3.18
CA LYS A 125 18.15 3.61 -4.50
C LYS A 125 17.29 4.35 -5.54
N PRO A 126 17.71 4.37 -6.81
CA PRO A 126 16.93 5.02 -7.87
C PRO A 126 15.50 4.48 -7.92
N PRO A 127 14.48 5.35 -7.97
CA PRO A 127 13.09 4.92 -7.91
C PRO A 127 12.73 4.12 -9.16
N ILE A 128 11.91 3.08 -8.98
CA ILE A 128 11.25 2.43 -10.11
C ILE A 128 10.03 3.27 -10.52
N MET A 129 9.72 3.39 -11.81
CA MET A 129 8.56 4.17 -12.30
C MET A 129 7.20 3.45 -12.09
N ARG A 130 7.04 2.69 -11.01
CA ARG A 130 5.85 1.89 -10.69
C ARG A 130 5.54 1.95 -9.19
N ASP A 131 4.48 1.27 -8.76
CA ASP A 131 4.07 1.26 -7.35
C ASP A 131 4.88 0.28 -6.49
N PHE A 132 4.52 0.22 -5.21
CA PHE A 132 5.22 -0.63 -4.25
C PHE A 132 5.00 -2.13 -4.47
N GLY A 133 3.88 -2.54 -5.09
CA GLY A 133 3.66 -3.93 -5.48
C GLY A 133 4.71 -4.41 -6.47
N GLU A 134 5.01 -3.58 -7.47
CA GLU A 134 6.11 -3.83 -8.41
C GLU A 134 7.49 -3.78 -7.73
N THR A 135 7.72 -2.86 -6.78
CA THR A 135 8.95 -2.87 -5.97
C THR A 135 9.13 -4.23 -5.28
N MET A 136 8.08 -4.72 -4.62
CA MET A 136 8.12 -5.99 -3.90
C MET A 136 8.27 -7.18 -4.86
N ARG A 137 7.72 -7.12 -6.07
CA ARG A 137 7.95 -8.14 -7.10
C ARG A 137 9.44 -8.28 -7.42
N ARG A 138 10.13 -7.17 -7.65
CA ARG A 138 11.59 -7.17 -7.90
C ARG A 138 12.40 -7.64 -6.70
N VAL A 139 11.96 -7.31 -5.49
CA VAL A 139 12.55 -7.84 -4.25
C VAL A 139 12.40 -9.36 -4.17
N LYS A 140 11.22 -9.90 -4.54
CA LYS A 140 10.93 -11.34 -4.56
C LYS A 140 11.93 -12.12 -5.40
N GLU A 141 12.36 -11.58 -6.54
CA GLU A 141 13.32 -12.22 -7.45
C GLU A 141 14.64 -12.61 -6.75
N ASN A 142 14.98 -11.92 -5.66
CA ASN A 142 16.19 -12.16 -4.87
C ASN A 142 15.89 -12.52 -3.41
N ALA A 143 14.65 -12.92 -3.08
CA ALA A 143 14.20 -13.24 -1.73
C ALA A 143 13.73 -14.71 -1.61
N SER A 144 13.55 -15.17 -0.37
CA SER A 144 13.06 -16.52 -0.10
C SER A 144 11.54 -16.62 -0.25
N ASP A 145 11.01 -17.83 -0.41
CA ASP A 145 9.56 -18.09 -0.53
C ASP A 145 8.75 -17.54 0.66
N SER A 146 9.38 -17.42 1.83
CA SER A 146 8.77 -16.80 3.03
C SER A 146 8.44 -15.31 2.86
N PHE A 147 8.99 -14.63 1.85
CA PHE A 147 8.79 -13.22 1.57
C PHE A 147 7.36 -12.93 1.09
N GLU A 148 6.81 -13.80 0.23
CA GLU A 148 5.47 -13.62 -0.31
C GLU A 148 4.43 -13.57 0.83
N ARG A 149 4.57 -14.45 1.82
CA ARG A 149 3.72 -14.41 3.01
C ARG A 149 3.84 -13.09 3.77
N ARG A 150 5.04 -12.52 3.90
CA ARG A 150 5.22 -11.20 4.58
C ARG A 150 4.54 -10.08 3.81
N PHE A 151 4.60 -10.12 2.49
CA PHE A 151 3.91 -9.15 1.64
C PHE A 151 2.39 -9.27 1.75
N LEU A 152 1.84 -10.50 1.74
CA LEU A 152 0.41 -10.70 1.97
C LEU A 152 -0.05 -10.12 3.32
N VAL A 153 0.71 -10.36 4.39
CA VAL A 153 0.35 -9.78 5.69
C VAL A 153 0.51 -8.24 5.71
N LEU A 154 1.40 -7.65 4.91
CA LEU A 154 1.42 -6.20 4.72
C LEU A 154 0.12 -5.70 4.09
N LEU A 155 -0.42 -6.39 3.08
CA LEU A 155 -1.67 -6.01 2.42
C LEU A 155 -2.88 -6.09 3.36
N ASP A 156 -2.84 -6.96 4.36
CA ASP A 156 -3.88 -7.06 5.38
C ASP A 156 -3.71 -6.10 6.56
N ALA A 157 -2.55 -5.44 6.65
CA ALA A 157 -2.25 -4.53 7.74
C ALA A 157 -3.05 -3.22 7.67
N GLN A 158 -3.32 -2.66 8.84
CA GLN A 158 -4.10 -1.43 9.02
C GLN A 158 -3.30 -0.40 9.82
N PHE A 159 -3.68 0.86 9.65
CA PHE A 159 -3.28 1.92 10.58
C PHE A 159 -4.07 1.82 11.89
N ASP A 160 -3.45 2.22 12.99
CA ASP A 160 -4.19 2.45 14.23
C ASP A 160 -4.92 3.80 14.17
N LEU A 161 -5.94 3.97 15.01
CA LEU A 161 -6.57 5.25 15.23
C LEU A 161 -5.82 6.00 16.34
N ILE A 162 -5.33 7.18 16.00
CA ILE A 162 -4.69 8.10 16.93
C ILE A 162 -5.67 9.21 17.23
N TYR A 163 -5.97 9.40 18.51
CA TYR A 163 -6.78 10.52 18.98
C TYR A 163 -5.87 11.69 19.35
N ASP A 164 -6.07 12.83 18.68
CA ASP A 164 -5.47 14.10 19.04
C ASP A 164 -6.58 15.04 19.53
N ALA A 165 -6.40 15.62 20.71
CA ALA A 165 -7.42 16.49 21.32
C ALA A 165 -7.61 17.81 20.54
N LEU A 166 -6.61 18.24 19.76
CA LEU A 166 -6.65 19.48 18.98
C LEU A 166 -7.04 19.24 17.52
N ASP A 167 -6.57 18.12 16.97
CA ASP A 167 -6.64 17.83 15.53
C ASP A 167 -7.66 16.73 15.17
N GLY A 168 -8.28 16.10 16.17
CA GLY A 168 -9.25 15.03 16.00
C GLY A 168 -8.64 13.64 15.83
N THR A 169 -9.42 12.70 15.29
CA THR A 169 -8.96 11.33 15.03
C THR A 169 -8.26 11.24 13.68
N ARG A 170 -7.06 10.66 13.66
CA ARG A 170 -6.29 10.38 12.45
C ARG A 170 -5.79 8.94 12.41
N SER A 171 -5.57 8.42 11.20
CA SER A 171 -5.01 7.08 11.00
C SER A 171 -3.49 7.16 10.94
N GLY A 172 -2.78 6.44 11.80
CA GLY A 172 -1.32 6.41 11.84
C GLY A 172 -0.76 5.30 12.71
N GLY A 173 0.56 5.06 12.62
CA GLY A 173 1.21 4.02 13.40
C GLY A 173 0.71 2.61 13.08
N GLY A 174 0.60 1.77 14.10
CA GLY A 174 0.07 0.41 13.99
C GLY A 174 0.92 -0.59 13.19
N GLU A 175 0.27 -1.72 12.90
CA GLU A 175 0.84 -2.88 12.20
C GLU A 175 1.39 -2.50 10.82
N LEU A 176 0.67 -1.66 10.08
CA LEU A 176 1.05 -1.24 8.74
C LEU A 176 2.38 -0.50 8.73
N THR A 177 2.55 0.44 9.66
CA THR A 177 3.77 1.25 9.78
C THR A 177 4.99 0.36 10.05
N TYR A 178 4.86 -0.58 10.99
CA TYR A 178 5.93 -1.52 11.31
C TYR A 178 6.28 -2.41 10.11
N ARG A 179 5.28 -3.01 9.45
CA ARG A 179 5.52 -3.90 8.30
C ARG A 179 6.09 -3.16 7.11
N LEU A 180 5.64 -1.94 6.85
CA LEU A 180 6.14 -1.13 5.75
C LEU A 180 7.61 -0.76 5.95
N ASP A 181 8.01 -0.38 7.17
CA ASP A 181 9.42 -0.12 7.51
C ASP A 181 10.30 -1.34 7.20
N GLN A 182 9.88 -2.54 7.61
CA GLN A 182 10.60 -3.77 7.31
C GLN A 182 10.73 -4.03 5.80
N MET A 183 9.67 -3.80 5.03
CA MET A 183 9.69 -4.00 3.58
C MET A 183 10.55 -2.97 2.85
N VAL A 184 10.56 -1.70 3.28
CA VAL A 184 11.41 -0.65 2.73
C VAL A 184 12.89 -0.95 2.98
N LYS A 185 13.25 -1.36 4.21
CA LYS A 185 14.61 -1.79 4.55
C LYS A 185 15.05 -3.00 3.71
N LEU A 186 14.15 -3.96 3.52
CA LEU A 186 14.41 -5.12 2.67
C LEU A 186 14.64 -4.71 1.21
N ALA A 187 13.81 -3.82 0.65
CA ALA A 187 14.01 -3.28 -0.69
C ALA A 187 15.37 -2.59 -0.84
N ALA A 188 15.76 -1.76 0.15
CA ALA A 188 17.07 -1.13 0.17
C ALA A 188 18.23 -2.15 0.18
N SER A 189 18.11 -3.23 0.97
CA SER A 189 19.11 -4.31 1.05
C SER A 189 19.23 -5.13 -0.24
N LYS A 190 18.19 -5.10 -1.08
CA LYS A 190 18.13 -5.78 -2.38
C LYS A 190 18.36 -4.83 -3.55
N GLU A 191 18.84 -3.60 -3.27
CA GLU A 191 19.16 -2.60 -4.28
C GLU A 191 17.95 -2.19 -5.15
N VAL A 192 16.72 -2.35 -4.63
CA VAL A 192 15.49 -1.97 -5.34
C VAL A 192 14.98 -0.64 -4.77
N GLY A 193 14.82 0.37 -5.62
CA GLY A 193 14.29 1.67 -5.22
C GLY A 193 12.77 1.74 -5.13
N VAL A 194 12.30 2.71 -4.36
CA VAL A 194 10.89 2.94 -4.05
C VAL A 194 10.42 4.23 -4.73
N ASN A 195 9.26 4.18 -5.36
CA ASN A 195 8.58 5.37 -5.86
C ASN A 195 7.86 6.09 -4.72
N TRP A 196 8.57 6.97 -4.01
CA TRP A 196 8.06 7.64 -2.82
C TRP A 196 6.76 8.43 -3.03
N PRO A 197 6.58 9.21 -4.12
CA PRO A 197 5.32 9.92 -4.34
C PRO A 197 4.13 8.98 -4.53
N VAL A 198 4.33 7.89 -5.29
CA VAL A 198 3.26 6.89 -5.51
C VAL A 198 2.95 6.14 -4.22
N LEU A 199 3.97 5.75 -3.46
CA LEU A 199 3.79 5.09 -2.17
C LEU A 199 3.01 5.99 -1.20
N LEU A 200 3.37 7.28 -1.09
CA LEU A 200 2.65 8.21 -0.21
C LEU A 200 1.19 8.39 -0.63
N ALA A 201 0.92 8.57 -1.92
CA ALA A 201 -0.46 8.67 -2.44
C ALA A 201 -1.28 7.39 -2.15
N ASP A 202 -0.65 6.22 -2.32
CA ASP A 202 -1.23 4.93 -2.01
C ASP A 202 -1.55 4.79 -0.51
N LEU A 203 -0.67 5.26 0.38
CA LEU A 203 -0.92 5.24 1.83
C LEU A 203 -2.04 6.20 2.25
N CYS A 204 -2.17 7.36 1.62
CA CYS A 204 -3.28 8.29 1.87
C CYS A 204 -4.64 7.69 1.46
N CYS A 205 -4.63 6.69 0.57
CA CYS A 205 -5.80 5.99 0.08
C CYS A 205 -5.93 4.57 0.68
N TRP A 206 -5.13 4.20 1.69
CA TRP A 206 -5.02 2.83 2.19
C TRP A 206 -6.32 2.32 2.82
N GLU A 207 -6.97 3.16 3.63
CA GLU A 207 -8.20 2.83 4.37
C GLU A 207 -9.48 3.05 3.55
N LEU A 208 -9.37 3.28 2.23
CA LEU A 208 -10.55 3.44 1.39
C LEU A 208 -11.38 2.14 1.34
N PRO A 209 -12.72 2.25 1.39
CA PRO A 209 -13.60 1.10 1.19
C PRO A 209 -13.28 0.38 -0.13
N GLY A 210 -13.35 -0.95 -0.11
CA GLY A 210 -13.02 -1.77 -1.27
C GLY A 210 -11.52 -2.14 -1.39
N LYS A 211 -10.65 -1.58 -0.54
CA LYS A 211 -9.20 -1.86 -0.52
C LYS A 211 -8.54 -1.72 -1.92
N PRO A 212 -8.77 -0.62 -2.65
CA PRO A 212 -8.31 -0.48 -4.04
C PRO A 212 -6.77 -0.48 -4.15
N VAL A 213 -6.09 0.11 -3.17
CA VAL A 213 -4.61 0.19 -3.14
C VAL A 213 -4.00 -1.19 -2.93
N GLN A 214 -4.52 -1.97 -1.99
CA GLN A 214 -4.08 -3.32 -1.71
C GLN A 214 -4.30 -4.24 -2.92
N LYS A 215 -5.46 -4.14 -3.57
CA LYS A 215 -5.75 -4.85 -4.83
C LYS A 215 -4.80 -4.45 -5.96
N LYS A 216 -4.52 -3.16 -6.10
CA LYS A 216 -3.55 -2.62 -7.08
C LYS A 216 -2.15 -3.18 -6.83
N TRP A 217 -1.68 -3.13 -5.59
CA TRP A 217 -0.38 -3.68 -5.20
C TRP A 217 -0.29 -5.18 -5.43
N ALA A 218 -1.31 -5.94 -5.02
CA ALA A 218 -1.37 -7.38 -5.27
C ALA A 218 -1.31 -7.70 -6.77
N ARG A 219 -2.09 -6.99 -7.60
CA ARG A 219 -2.10 -7.17 -9.05
C ARG A 219 -0.72 -6.96 -9.65
N ASN A 220 -0.04 -5.87 -9.28
CA ASN A 220 1.28 -5.56 -9.83
C ASN A 220 2.39 -6.44 -9.26
N PHE A 221 2.21 -6.96 -8.04
CA PHE A 221 3.11 -7.96 -7.47
C PHE A 221 3.05 -9.30 -8.22
N TYR A 222 1.86 -9.74 -8.60
CA TYR A 222 1.65 -10.99 -9.34
C TYR A 222 1.64 -10.82 -10.87
N ALA A 223 1.78 -9.59 -11.36
CA ALA A 223 1.82 -9.35 -12.79
C ALA A 223 3.00 -10.13 -13.42
N PRO A 224 2.79 -10.75 -14.59
CA PRO A 224 3.89 -11.29 -15.37
C PRO A 224 4.95 -10.22 -15.58
N ARG A 225 6.23 -10.61 -15.63
CA ARG A 225 7.33 -9.70 -15.95
C ARG A 225 7.04 -9.11 -17.34
N LEU A 226 6.55 -7.88 -17.39
CA LEU A 226 6.58 -7.09 -18.61
C LEU A 226 8.06 -6.91 -18.95
N ALA A 227 8.44 -7.25 -20.18
CA ALA A 227 9.81 -7.06 -20.65
C ALA A 227 10.26 -5.62 -20.36
N PRO A 228 11.52 -5.40 -19.96
CA PRO A 228 12.03 -4.07 -19.69
C PRO A 228 11.84 -3.19 -20.93
N ASP A 229 11.28 -2.00 -20.72
CA ASP A 229 10.95 -0.96 -21.69
C ASP A 229 11.84 -0.97 -22.96
N ASP A 230 11.41 -1.72 -23.98
CA ASP A 230 12.04 -1.80 -25.31
C ASP A 230 11.27 -0.93 -26.32
N ASP A 231 10.69 0.19 -25.86
CA ASP A 231 9.78 1.00 -26.68
C ASP A 231 10.00 2.52 -26.57
N LEU A 232 11.25 2.93 -26.28
CA LEU A 232 11.74 4.28 -26.62
C LEU A 232 12.82 4.25 -27.73
N SER A 233 13.17 3.06 -28.24
CA SER A 233 14.05 2.86 -29.39
C SER A 233 13.26 2.52 -30.68
N ALA A 234 12.09 1.88 -30.57
CA ALA A 234 11.32 1.44 -31.73
C ALA A 234 10.62 2.60 -32.50
N VAL A 235 10.33 3.71 -31.84
CA VAL A 235 9.69 4.88 -32.48
C VAL A 235 10.68 5.69 -33.36
N SER A 236 11.99 5.53 -33.18
CA SER A 236 12.99 6.22 -34.01
C SER A 236 13.36 5.50 -35.31
N LEU A 237 12.94 4.25 -35.52
CA LEU A 237 13.32 3.45 -36.69
C LEU A 237 12.24 3.37 -37.79
N LEU A 238 11.09 4.02 -37.62
CA LEU A 238 10.01 4.03 -38.61
C LEU A 238 9.79 5.38 -39.31
N SER A 239 10.66 6.38 -39.11
CA SER A 239 10.49 7.74 -39.69
C SER A 239 11.59 8.18 -40.67
N SER A 240 12.44 7.27 -41.16
CA SER A 240 13.46 7.62 -42.16
C SER A 240 13.46 6.62 -43.31
N ASP A 241 12.47 6.74 -44.18
CA ASP A 241 12.61 6.73 -45.64
C ASP A 241 11.24 7.05 -46.26
N PRO A 242 11.18 7.99 -47.22
CA PRO A 242 11.27 7.52 -48.60
C PRO A 242 12.11 8.41 -49.54
N ALA A 243 12.77 7.71 -50.47
CA ALA A 243 13.04 7.99 -51.89
C ALA A 243 13.40 9.43 -52.33
#